data_AF-A0A8S3JW99-F1
#
_entry.id   AF-A0A8S3JW99-F1
#
_cell.length_a   1.000
_cell.length_b   1.000
_cell.length_c   1.000
_cell.angle_alpha   90.00
_cell.angle_beta   90.00
_cell.angle_gamma   90.00
#
_symmetry.space_group_name_H-M   'P 1'
#
loop_
_entity.id
_entity.type
_entity.pdbx_description
1 polymer ?
#
loop_
_entity_poly.entity_id
_entity_poly.type
_entity_poly.pdbx_seq_one_letter_code
_entity_poly.pdbx_strand_id
1 'polypeptide(L)'
;MEDFKDIGDMNILAGIHYTTEKRKPISALSIDIHPQYDADIFANDVAIITLASILPENDSRIGTICLPPDDDIGKNYPSPESSAIAIGWGSTSFGGRPSTSLKQVVLPILETTKWPCNIYVTYSQGQICAGQLSGGIDTCQADSGGPLMVENADSRWEI
;
A
#
# COMPACT_ATOMS: atom_id res chain seq x y z
N MET A 1 16.15 -10.01 0.23
CA MET A 1 15.40 -9.20 -0.75
C MET A 1 15.54 -9.92 -2.06
N GLU A 2 14.49 -10.60 -2.50
CA GLU A 2 14.54 -11.40 -3.73
C GLU A 2 14.55 -10.44 -4.92
N ASP A 3 15.56 -10.55 -5.78
CA ASP A 3 15.61 -9.91 -7.09
C ASP A 3 14.38 -10.36 -7.88
N PHE A 4 13.38 -9.50 -8.08
CA PHE A 4 12.29 -9.73 -9.03
C PHE A 4 12.81 -9.58 -10.47
N LYS A 5 13.78 -10.42 -10.86
CA LYS A 5 14.35 -10.46 -12.20
C LYS A 5 13.52 -11.28 -13.19
N ASP A 6 12.52 -12.01 -12.70
CA ASP A 6 11.67 -12.84 -13.55
C ASP A 6 10.18 -12.55 -13.31
N ILE A 7 9.58 -11.82 -14.25
CA ILE A 7 8.13 -11.53 -14.31
C ILE A 7 7.32 -12.81 -14.56
N GLY A 8 7.97 -13.86 -15.07
CA GLY A 8 7.34 -15.07 -15.60
C GLY A 8 6.34 -15.77 -14.67
N ASP A 9 6.45 -15.57 -13.37
CA ASP A 9 5.62 -16.24 -12.36
C ASP A 9 4.70 -15.29 -11.56
N MET A 10 4.75 -13.97 -11.80
CA MET A 10 3.92 -13.03 -11.02
C MET A 10 2.47 -13.04 -11.49
N ASN A 11 1.56 -13.31 -10.55
CA ASN A 11 0.13 -13.36 -10.78
C ASN A 11 -0.62 -12.47 -9.78
N ILE A 12 -1.59 -11.72 -10.30
CA ILE A 12 -2.43 -10.79 -9.56
C ILE A 12 -3.82 -11.39 -9.41
N LEU A 13 -4.35 -11.37 -8.18
CA LEU A 13 -5.75 -11.69 -7.88
C LEU A 13 -6.46 -10.41 -7.44
N ALA A 14 -7.50 -10.02 -8.15
CA ALA A 14 -8.29 -8.82 -7.86
C ALA A 14 -9.68 -9.17 -7.30
N GLY A 15 -10.20 -8.32 -6.42
CA GLY A 15 -11.57 -8.44 -5.90
C GLY A 15 -11.81 -9.66 -5.00
N ILE A 16 -10.78 -10.17 -4.33
CA ILE A 16 -10.90 -11.23 -3.31
C ILE A 16 -11.18 -10.63 -1.93
N HIS A 17 -11.93 -11.34 -1.08
CA HIS A 17 -12.04 -11.04 0.35
C HIS A 17 -11.36 -12.11 1.20
N TYR A 18 -11.53 -13.39 0.85
CA TYR A 18 -10.79 -14.49 1.47
C TYR A 18 -9.62 -14.96 0.59
N THR A 19 -8.49 -15.29 1.20
CA THR A 19 -7.29 -15.81 0.50
C THR A 19 -7.52 -17.18 -0.14
N THR A 20 -8.59 -17.87 0.25
CA THR A 20 -9.01 -19.17 -0.30
C THR A 20 -9.98 -19.04 -1.47
N GLU A 21 -10.39 -17.82 -1.83
CA GLU A 21 -11.30 -17.61 -2.95
C GLU A 21 -10.66 -18.02 -4.27
N LYS A 22 -11.43 -18.74 -5.08
CA LYS A 22 -11.03 -19.09 -6.44
C LYS A 22 -11.41 -17.97 -7.39
N ARG A 23 -10.43 -17.13 -7.72
CA ARG A 23 -10.51 -16.19 -8.84
C ARG A 23 -9.49 -16.53 -9.91
N LYS A 24 -9.77 -16.09 -11.14
CA LYS A 24 -8.84 -16.25 -12.26
C LYS A 24 -7.64 -15.33 -12.01
N PRO A 25 -6.41 -15.86 -11.89
CA PRO A 25 -5.22 -15.03 -11.80
C PRO A 25 -4.97 -14.30 -13.12
N ILE A 26 -4.36 -13.12 -13.01
CA ILE A 26 -3.93 -12.30 -14.13
C ILE A 26 -2.43 -12.18 -14.06
N SER A 27 -1.74 -12.60 -15.12
CA SER A 27 -0.28 -12.53 -15.17
C SER A 27 0.19 -11.07 -15.31
N ALA A 28 1.31 -10.75 -14.69
CA ALA A 28 2.02 -9.51 -14.95
C ALA A 28 2.62 -9.54 -16.37
N LEU A 29 2.52 -8.41 -17.07
CA LEU A 29 3.14 -8.17 -18.38
C LEU A 29 4.51 -7.49 -18.21
N SER A 30 4.55 -6.47 -17.36
CA SER A 30 5.79 -5.75 -17.00
C SER A 30 5.75 -5.35 -15.52
N ILE A 31 6.94 -5.17 -14.95
CA ILE A 31 7.14 -4.52 -13.67
C ILE A 31 8.15 -3.41 -13.91
N ASP A 32 7.73 -2.18 -13.67
CA ASP A 32 8.51 -0.98 -13.84
C ASP A 32 8.86 -0.44 -12.45
N ILE A 33 10.06 -0.75 -11.96
CA ILE A 33 10.58 -0.28 -10.66
C ILE A 33 11.07 1.16 -10.82
N HIS A 34 10.84 2.02 -9.81
CA HIS A 34 11.34 3.38 -9.86
C HIS A 34 12.85 3.42 -10.13
N PRO A 35 13.33 4.18 -11.14
CA PRO A 35 14.73 4.15 -11.57
C PRO A 35 15.72 4.66 -10.51
N GLN A 36 15.22 5.35 -9.48
CA GLN A 36 15.99 5.85 -8.34
C GLN A 36 15.66 5.12 -7.03
N TYR A 37 15.11 3.90 -7.10
CA TYR A 37 14.91 3.08 -5.92
C TYR A 37 16.26 2.82 -5.21
N ASP A 38 16.29 3.08 -3.90
CA ASP A 38 17.44 2.84 -3.05
C ASP A 38 17.05 1.87 -1.92
N ALA A 39 17.60 0.66 -1.99
CA ALA A 39 17.29 -0.42 -1.05
C ALA A 39 17.90 -0.22 0.35
N ASP A 40 18.94 0.61 0.50
CA ASP A 40 19.59 0.81 1.79
C ASP A 40 18.75 1.74 2.69
N ILE A 41 18.03 2.69 2.08
CA ILE A 41 17.20 3.67 2.78
C ILE A 41 15.71 3.58 2.44
N PHE A 42 15.32 2.63 1.60
CA PHE A 42 13.95 2.47 1.08
C PHE A 42 13.40 3.76 0.44
N ALA A 43 14.27 4.50 -0.26
CA ALA A 43 13.85 5.70 -0.98
C ALA A 43 13.25 5.32 -2.33
N ASN A 44 12.22 6.05 -2.75
CA ASN A 44 11.47 5.78 -3.99
C ASN A 44 10.97 4.33 -4.09
N ASP A 45 10.49 3.77 -2.98
CA ASP A 45 9.95 2.42 -2.90
C ASP A 45 8.56 2.34 -3.57
N VAL A 46 8.57 2.39 -4.91
CA VAL A 46 7.37 2.33 -5.76
C VAL A 46 7.67 1.57 -7.05
N ALA A 47 6.70 0.78 -7.50
CA ALA A 47 6.74 0.09 -8.78
C ALA A 47 5.35 0.07 -9.43
N ILE A 48 5.31 0.02 -10.75
CA ILE A 48 4.08 -0.15 -11.53
C ILE A 48 4.07 -1.55 -12.13
N ILE A 49 2.97 -2.28 -11.93
CA ILE A 49 2.75 -3.58 -12.55
C ILE A 49 1.73 -3.41 -13.68
N THR A 50 2.16 -3.66 -14.91
CA THR A 50 1.25 -3.69 -16.06
C THR A 50 0.65 -5.09 -16.17
N LEU A 51 -0.68 -5.19 -16.25
CA LEU A 51 -1.37 -6.49 -16.37
C LEU A 51 -1.34 -6.99 -17.83
N ALA A 52 -1.21 -8.31 -18.03
CA ALA A 52 -1.26 -8.93 -19.36
C ALA A 52 -2.67 -8.94 -19.99
N SER A 53 -3.71 -8.69 -19.18
CA SER A 53 -5.08 -8.57 -19.64
C SER A 53 -5.85 -7.58 -18.77
N ILE A 54 -6.83 -6.89 -19.37
CA ILE A 54 -7.73 -5.96 -18.68
C ILE A 54 -8.56 -6.72 -17.63
N LEU A 55 -8.80 -6.07 -16.49
CA LEU A 55 -9.69 -6.57 -15.44
C LEU A 55 -11.16 -6.58 -15.91
N PRO A 56 -12.00 -7.52 -15.45
CA PRO A 56 -13.41 -7.54 -15.82
C PRO A 56 -14.15 -6.29 -15.32
N GLU A 57 -14.56 -5.39 -16.22
CA GLU A 57 -15.24 -4.13 -15.90
C GLU A 57 -16.62 -4.33 -15.25
N ASN A 58 -17.23 -5.49 -15.44
CA ASN A 58 -18.54 -5.84 -14.90
C ASN A 58 -18.49 -6.56 -13.54
N ASP A 59 -17.31 -6.72 -12.93
CA ASP A 59 -17.16 -7.31 -11.60
C ASP A 59 -17.31 -6.22 -10.53
N SER A 60 -18.41 -6.26 -9.77
CA SER A 60 -18.71 -5.26 -8.74
C SER A 60 -17.73 -5.25 -7.55
N ARG A 61 -16.80 -6.22 -7.47
CA ARG A 61 -15.75 -6.27 -6.43
C ARG A 61 -14.42 -5.70 -6.92
N ILE A 62 -14.35 -5.24 -8.16
CA ILE A 62 -13.15 -4.66 -8.76
C ILE A 62 -13.42 -3.19 -9.04
N GLY A 63 -12.53 -2.32 -8.57
CA GLY A 63 -12.58 -0.89 -8.78
C GLY A 63 -11.18 -0.28 -8.71
N THR A 64 -11.05 0.93 -9.23
CA THR A 64 -9.81 1.71 -9.13
C THR A 64 -9.86 2.64 -7.93
N ILE A 65 -8.68 3.01 -7.43
CA ILE A 65 -8.51 4.10 -6.47
C ILE A 65 -8.08 5.37 -7.19
N CYS A 66 -8.39 6.55 -6.64
CA CYS A 66 -7.92 7.81 -7.19
C CYS A 66 -6.44 8.03 -6.81
N LEU A 67 -5.69 8.69 -7.69
CA LEU A 67 -4.42 9.28 -7.29
C LEU A 67 -4.68 10.63 -6.60
N PRO A 68 -3.81 11.06 -5.68
CA PRO A 68 -3.85 12.41 -5.13
C PRO A 68 -3.81 13.49 -6.23
N PRO A 69 -4.34 14.70 -5.98
CA PRO A 69 -4.30 15.79 -6.94
C PRO A 69 -2.86 16.20 -7.29
N ASP A 70 -2.58 16.49 -8.57
CA ASP A 70 -1.26 16.97 -9.03
C ASP A 70 -0.83 18.25 -8.27
N ASP A 71 -1.79 19.07 -7.86
CA ASP A 71 -1.62 20.32 -7.15
C ASP A 71 -1.03 20.15 -5.74
N ASP A 72 -1.08 18.93 -5.18
CA ASP A 72 -0.64 18.60 -3.82
C ASP A 72 0.72 17.89 -3.78
N ILE A 73 1.33 17.65 -4.95
CA ILE A 73 2.69 17.12 -5.06
C ILE A 73 3.67 18.08 -4.36
N GLY A 74 4.29 17.60 -3.27
CA GLY A 74 5.24 18.38 -2.45
C GLY A 74 4.61 19.19 -1.32
N LYS A 75 3.29 19.09 -1.09
CA LYS A 75 2.64 19.56 0.14
C LYS A 75 2.58 18.45 1.19
N ASN A 76 2.26 18.82 2.44
CA ASN A 76 1.94 17.86 3.51
C ASN A 76 0.58 17.19 3.22
N TYR A 77 0.58 16.23 2.30
CA TYR A 77 -0.55 15.40 1.95
C TYR A 77 -0.23 13.94 2.27
N PRO A 78 -1.17 13.16 2.84
CA PRO A 78 -2.43 13.62 3.44
C PRO A 78 -2.20 14.49 4.68
N SER A 79 -3.23 15.25 5.09
CA SER A 79 -3.15 16.11 6.29
C SER A 79 -2.94 15.27 7.55
N PRO A 80 -2.19 15.74 8.56
CA PRO A 80 -2.14 15.11 9.89
C PRO A 80 -3.51 14.96 10.58
N GLU A 81 -4.53 15.68 10.13
CA GLU A 81 -5.91 15.54 10.62
C GLU A 81 -6.68 14.41 9.92
N SER A 82 -6.13 13.86 8.83
CA SER A 82 -6.73 12.76 8.08
C SER A 82 -6.62 11.44 8.85
N SER A 83 -7.67 10.62 8.73
CA SER A 83 -7.64 9.22 9.14
C SER A 83 -7.38 8.36 7.91
N ALA A 84 -6.24 7.69 7.88
CA ALA A 84 -5.90 6.77 6.81
C ALA A 84 -6.38 5.36 7.13
N ILE A 85 -6.67 4.58 6.10
CA ILE A 85 -7.05 3.18 6.19
C ILE A 85 -6.02 2.34 5.46
N ALA A 86 -5.37 1.44 6.17
CA ALA A 86 -4.59 0.37 5.56
C ALA A 86 -5.43 -0.91 5.50
N ILE A 87 -5.31 -1.65 4.40
CA ILE A 87 -6.01 -2.93 4.21
C ILE A 87 -5.05 -4.03 3.76
N GLY A 88 -5.34 -5.28 4.15
CA GLY A 88 -4.52 -6.41 3.74
C GLY A 88 -4.87 -7.73 4.42
N TRP A 89 -4.05 -8.74 4.17
CA TRP A 89 -4.18 -10.10 4.70
C TRP A 89 -3.01 -10.50 5.59
N GLY A 90 -2.19 -9.54 5.99
CA GLY A 90 -1.02 -9.74 6.82
C GLY A 90 -1.34 -10.33 8.19
N SER A 91 -0.27 -10.59 8.94
CA SER A 91 -0.38 -11.16 10.28
C SER A 91 -1.07 -10.20 11.24
N THR A 92 -2.01 -10.68 12.05
CA THR A 92 -2.72 -9.82 13.03
C THR A 92 -1.94 -9.65 14.34
N SER A 93 -0.74 -10.23 14.43
CA SER A 93 0.17 -10.12 15.56
C SER A 93 1.61 -10.37 15.10
N PHE A 94 2.58 -9.84 15.83
CA PHE A 94 4.00 -10.04 15.54
C PHE A 94 4.36 -11.53 15.55
N GLY A 95 4.95 -12.04 14.47
CA GLY A 95 5.25 -13.47 14.28
C GLY A 95 4.01 -14.37 14.18
N GLY A 96 2.81 -13.78 14.08
CA GLY A 96 1.54 -14.49 13.91
C GLY A 96 1.34 -15.01 12.50
N ARG A 97 0.25 -15.75 12.29
CA ARG A 97 -0.15 -16.22 10.96
C ARG A 97 -0.91 -15.12 10.20
N PRO A 98 -0.75 -15.03 8.87
CA PRO A 98 -1.55 -14.17 8.02
C PRO A 98 -3.05 -14.44 8.16
N SER A 99 -3.86 -13.41 7.95
CA SER A 99 -5.31 -13.54 7.99
C SER A 99 -5.87 -14.22 6.74
N THR A 100 -6.91 -15.04 6.90
CA THR A 100 -7.62 -15.64 5.77
C THR A 100 -8.68 -14.72 5.18
N SER A 101 -9.07 -13.65 5.88
CA SER A 101 -10.00 -12.63 5.39
C SER A 101 -9.38 -11.24 5.43
N LEU A 102 -9.78 -10.39 4.48
CA LEU A 102 -9.27 -9.02 4.37
C LEU A 102 -9.54 -8.26 5.66
N LYS A 103 -8.51 -7.61 6.18
CA LYS A 103 -8.57 -6.74 7.35
C LYS A 103 -8.38 -5.30 6.93
N GLN A 104 -8.88 -4.41 7.79
CA GLN A 104 -8.65 -2.99 7.67
C GLN A 104 -8.27 -2.44 9.05
N VAL A 105 -7.50 -1.36 9.03
CA VAL A 105 -7.09 -0.63 10.22
C VAL A 105 -7.09 0.86 9.95
N VAL A 106 -7.57 1.64 10.92
CA VAL A 106 -7.54 3.11 10.84
C VAL A 106 -6.28 3.60 11.53
N LEU A 107 -5.48 4.39 10.82
CA LEU A 107 -4.20 4.93 11.26
C LEU A 107 -4.22 6.45 11.14
N PRO A 108 -3.91 7.20 12.22
CA PRO A 108 -3.78 8.65 12.12
C PRO A 108 -2.49 9.00 11.36
N ILE A 109 -2.55 10.02 10.52
CA ILE A 109 -1.36 10.56 9.84
C ILE A 109 -0.49 11.32 10.84
N LEU A 110 0.81 11.09 10.78
CA LEU A 110 1.81 11.72 11.63
C LEU A 110 2.53 12.83 10.88
N GLU A 111 2.68 13.97 11.55
CA GLU A 111 3.47 15.08 11.04
C GLU A 111 4.97 14.75 11.10
N THR A 112 5.57 14.54 9.94
CA THR A 112 6.95 14.04 9.77
C THR A 112 8.02 15.03 10.27
N THR A 113 7.71 16.33 10.28
CA THR A 113 8.57 17.38 10.85
C THR A 113 8.65 17.32 12.38
N LYS A 114 7.63 16.73 13.01
CA LYS A 114 7.48 16.66 14.47
C LYS A 114 7.90 15.31 15.04
N TRP A 115 7.70 14.24 14.27
CA TRP A 115 8.01 12.87 14.68
C TRP A 115 8.77 12.14 13.58
N PRO A 116 10.05 11.76 13.81
CA PRO A 116 10.73 10.85 12.90
C PRO A 116 10.01 9.50 12.99
N CYS A 117 9.46 9.06 11.87
CA CYS A 117 8.57 7.90 11.76
C CYS A 117 9.27 6.59 12.09
N ASN A 118 10.58 6.59 11.96
CA ASN A 118 11.43 5.51 12.37
C ASN A 118 12.73 6.09 12.91
N ILE A 119 13.14 5.67 14.11
CA ILE A 119 14.43 6.04 14.70
C ILE A 119 15.59 5.21 14.12
N TYR A 120 15.29 4.17 13.34
CA TYR A 120 16.25 3.20 12.80
C TYR A 120 16.53 3.34 11.30
N VAL A 121 15.76 4.17 10.57
CA VAL A 121 15.94 4.37 9.12
C VAL A 121 15.98 5.86 8.84
N THR A 122 16.90 6.28 7.98
CA THR A 122 16.96 7.66 7.51
C THR A 122 15.72 7.95 6.68
N TYR A 123 14.86 8.83 7.20
CA TYR A 123 13.67 9.30 6.48
C TYR A 123 14.08 10.01 5.19
N SER A 124 13.57 9.51 4.06
CA SER A 124 13.78 10.13 2.74
C SER A 124 12.55 10.97 2.36
N GLN A 125 12.74 12.03 1.57
CA GLN A 125 11.61 12.75 0.98
C GLN A 125 10.78 11.76 0.14
N GLY A 126 9.45 11.74 0.34
CA GLY A 126 8.54 10.84 -0.37
C GLY A 126 7.93 9.71 0.46
N GLN A 127 8.12 9.70 1.78
CA GLN A 127 7.51 8.72 2.70
C GLN A 127 6.42 9.38 3.58
N ILE A 128 5.29 8.69 3.78
CA ILE A 128 4.22 9.12 4.69
C ILE A 128 4.24 8.22 5.92
N CYS A 129 3.85 8.78 7.06
CA CYS A 129 3.87 8.08 8.32
C CYS A 129 2.50 8.09 8.94
N ALA A 130 2.04 6.90 9.35
CA ALA A 130 0.74 6.72 9.93
C ALA A 130 0.82 5.71 11.07
N GLY A 131 0.09 5.95 12.15
CA GLY A 131 0.06 5.05 13.30
C GLY A 131 -0.03 5.77 14.63
N GLN A 132 -0.30 5.00 15.68
CA GLN A 132 -0.40 5.54 17.04
C GLN A 132 0.97 5.57 17.71
N LEU A 133 1.39 6.75 18.20
CA LEU A 133 2.66 6.91 18.93
C LEU A 133 2.76 6.05 20.20
N SER A 134 1.61 5.73 20.81
CA SER A 134 1.54 4.82 21.96
C SER A 134 1.74 3.35 21.59
N GLY A 135 1.86 3.03 20.30
CA GLY A 135 1.85 1.68 19.76
C GLY A 135 0.46 1.03 19.83
N GLY A 136 0.42 -0.26 19.49
CA GLY A 136 -0.75 -1.13 19.60
C GLY A 136 -1.38 -1.48 18.25
N ILE A 137 -1.75 -0.48 17.46
CA ILE A 137 -2.42 -0.66 16.17
C ILE A 137 -1.47 -0.23 15.04
N ASP A 138 -1.12 -1.18 14.17
CA ASP A 138 -0.18 -0.98 13.06
C ASP A 138 -0.47 -2.00 11.93
N THR A 139 0.11 -1.75 10.75
CA THR A 139 0.29 -2.77 9.71
C THR A 139 1.35 -3.80 10.15
N CYS A 140 1.25 -5.04 9.67
CA CYS A 140 2.20 -6.09 10.06
C CYS A 140 2.80 -6.79 8.84
N GLN A 141 3.52 -7.88 9.11
CA GLN A 141 4.15 -8.70 8.08
C GLN A 141 3.14 -9.17 7.03
N ALA A 142 3.58 -9.20 5.77
CA ALA A 142 2.82 -9.62 4.59
C ALA A 142 1.74 -8.63 4.07
N ASP A 143 1.75 -7.37 4.53
CA ASP A 143 0.98 -6.26 3.92
C ASP A 143 1.86 -5.31 3.07
N SER A 144 3.16 -5.60 2.89
CA SER A 144 4.08 -4.74 2.12
C SER A 144 3.60 -4.53 0.68
N GLY A 145 3.53 -3.26 0.26
CA GLY A 145 2.96 -2.86 -1.03
C GLY A 145 1.43 -2.71 -1.04
N GLY A 146 0.76 -3.01 0.08
CA GLY A 146 -0.66 -2.74 0.28
C GLY A 146 -0.97 -1.23 0.39
N PRO A 147 -2.22 -0.83 0.14
CA PRO A 147 -2.59 0.57 0.07
C PRO A 147 -2.74 1.20 1.46
N LEU A 148 -2.28 2.44 1.60
CA LEU A 148 -2.71 3.37 2.65
C LEU A 148 -3.66 4.35 1.98
N MET A 149 -4.92 4.44 2.42
CA MET A 149 -5.95 5.18 1.70
C MET A 149 -6.54 6.27 2.58
N VAL A 150 -6.88 7.41 1.99
CA VAL A 150 -7.64 8.48 2.67
C VAL A 150 -8.89 8.83 1.88
N GLU A 151 -9.94 9.23 2.59
CA GLU A 151 -11.14 9.78 1.97
C GLU A 151 -11.01 11.30 1.88
N ASN A 152 -11.20 11.85 0.69
CA ASN A 152 -11.17 13.30 0.45
C ASN A 152 -12.53 13.96 0.75
N ALA A 153 -12.59 15.29 0.62
CA ALA A 153 -13.80 16.06 0.89
C ALA A 153 -14.99 15.75 -0.06
N ASP A 154 -14.72 15.13 -1.21
CA ASP A 154 -15.73 14.71 -2.19
C ASP A 154 -16.19 13.26 -1.99
N SER A 155 -15.82 12.61 -0.87
CA SER A 155 -16.08 11.19 -0.61
C SER A 155 -15.47 10.24 -1.65
N ARG A 156 -14.29 10.61 -2.21
CA ARG A 156 -13.47 9.70 -3.02
C ARG A 156 -12.29 9.19 -2.20
N TRP A 157 -11.95 7.92 -2.43
CA TRP A 157 -10.76 7.30 -1.86
C TRP A 157 -9.54 7.58 -2.73
N GLU A 158 -8.46 8.05 -2.09
CA GLU A 158 -7.16 8.37 -2.68
C GLU A 158 -6.09 7.47 -2.03
N ILE A 159 -5.07 7.09 -2.81
CA ILE A 159 -3.89 6.31 -2.40
C ILE A 159 -2.81 7.22 -1.79
#